data_AF-A0A0W8FVW6-F1
#
_entry.id   AF-A0A0W8FVW6-F1
#
_cell.length_a   1.000
_cell.length_b   1.000
_cell.length_c   1.000
_cell.angle_alpha   90.00
_cell.angle_beta   90.00
_cell.angle_gamma   90.00
#
_symmetry.space_group_name_H-M   'P 1'
#
loop_
_entity.id
_entity.type
_entity.pdbx_description
1 polymer ?
#
loop_
_entity_poly.entity_id
_entity_poly.type
_entity_poly.pdbx_seq_one_letter_code
_entity_poly.pdbx_strand_id
1 'polypeptide(L)'
;MKITHEFSTPRNIFEKLIRDYEQLDIRVNGDNVFNFVSTAYHLHEWIKSAPIHSSQQGKRLVKRAVGEDCIKLCRDIITAKKTYKIMIDDPRAQNEPDYTKKPRVMDREHYEKGHKHYKFIIGDKEYDPFEFKESIMNIYKPYFQIK
;
A
#
# COMPACT_ATOMS: atom_id res chain seq x y z
N MET A 1 29.71 13.10 -0.85
CA MET A 1 28.38 13.29 -0.23
C MET A 1 27.86 11.93 0.21
N LYS A 2 27.44 11.76 1.47
CA LYS A 2 26.87 10.51 1.98
C LYS A 2 25.36 10.67 2.12
N ILE A 3 24.59 9.83 1.45
CA ILE A 3 23.13 9.76 1.59
C ILE A 3 22.82 8.53 2.44
N THR A 4 22.12 8.72 3.56
CA THR A 4 21.69 7.63 4.44
C THR A 4 20.18 7.46 4.31
N HIS A 5 19.74 6.24 3.99
CA HIS A 5 18.34 5.87 4.07
C HIS A 5 18.05 5.29 5.45
N GLU A 6 17.47 6.10 6.32
CA GLU A 6 17.13 5.71 7.68
C GLU A 6 15.62 5.53 7.84
N PHE A 7 15.24 4.52 8.61
CA PHE A 7 13.87 4.29 9.06
C PHE A 7 13.88 4.36 10.59
N SER A 8 13.93 5.56 11.15
CA SER A 8 14.03 5.83 12.59
C SER A 8 12.81 6.59 13.14
N THR A 9 11.94 7.07 12.26
CA THR A 9 10.74 7.83 12.62
C THR A 9 9.52 7.35 11.83
N PRO A 10 8.29 7.54 12.36
CA PRO A 10 7.05 7.31 11.59
C PRO A 10 7.02 8.07 10.27
N ARG A 11 7.66 9.25 10.20
CA ARG A 11 7.78 10.04 8.97
C ARG A 11 8.58 9.31 7.89
N ASN A 12 9.69 8.67 8.22
CA ASN A 12 10.48 7.92 7.23
C ASN A 12 9.69 6.73 6.65
N ILE A 13 8.92 6.05 7.50
CA ILE A 13 8.05 4.95 7.06
C ILE A 13 6.90 5.48 6.19
N PHE A 14 6.29 6.61 6.55
CA PHE A 14 5.28 7.23 5.69
C PHE A 14 5.83 7.63 4.31
N GLU A 15 7.07 8.14 4.25
CA GLU A 15 7.73 8.42 2.96
C GLU A 15 7.99 7.14 2.15
N LYS A 16 8.28 6.01 2.81
CA LYS A 16 8.31 4.71 2.14
C LYS A 16 6.94 4.33 1.62
N LEU A 17 5.89 4.53 2.41
CA LEU A 17 4.52 4.20 2.03
C LEU A 17 4.09 4.96 0.76
N ILE A 18 4.48 6.23 0.63
CA ILE A 18 4.27 7.02 -0.59
C ILE A 18 4.97 6.36 -1.78
N ARG A 19 6.26 6.01 -1.65
CA ARG A 19 7.01 5.36 -2.74
C ARG A 19 6.38 4.02 -3.13
N ASP A 20 5.98 3.21 -2.16
CA ASP A 20 5.31 1.92 -2.42
C ASP A 20 3.93 2.11 -3.09
N TYR A 21 3.19 3.15 -2.69
CA TYR A 21 1.93 3.54 -3.32
C TYR A 21 2.11 3.94 -4.79
N GLU A 22 3.18 4.69 -5.11
CA GLU A 22 3.54 5.07 -6.48
C GLU A 22 4.03 3.86 -7.29
N GLN A 23 4.76 2.91 -6.66
CA GLN A 23 5.15 1.67 -7.33
C GLN A 23 3.94 0.85 -7.78
N LEU A 24 2.84 0.87 -7.03
CA LEU A 24 1.59 0.23 -7.44
C LEU A 24 0.91 0.91 -8.63
N ASP A 25 1.12 2.22 -8.85
CA ASP A 25 0.65 2.87 -10.09
C ASP A 25 1.49 2.42 -11.29
N ILE A 26 2.80 2.26 -11.10
CA ILE A 26 3.71 1.80 -12.15
C ILE A 26 3.40 0.35 -12.52
N ARG A 27 3.33 -0.54 -11.53
CA ARG A 27 3.12 -1.96 -11.74
C ARG A 27 2.39 -2.63 -10.57
N VAL A 28 1.28 -3.28 -10.86
CA VAL A 28 0.56 -4.11 -9.90
C VAL A 28 1.13 -5.53 -9.95
N ASN A 29 1.72 -6.00 -8.86
CA ASN A 29 2.18 -7.37 -8.70
C ASN A 29 2.23 -7.78 -7.22
N GLY A 30 2.54 -9.05 -6.95
CA GLY A 30 2.61 -9.59 -5.59
C GLY A 30 3.60 -8.84 -4.69
N ASP A 31 4.78 -8.50 -5.21
CA ASP A 31 5.86 -7.85 -4.45
C ASP A 31 5.51 -6.42 -4.06
N ASN A 32 5.02 -5.61 -5.00
CA ASN A 32 4.64 -4.22 -4.75
C ASN A 32 3.45 -4.16 -3.80
N VAL A 33 2.49 -5.09 -3.91
CA VAL A 33 1.38 -5.18 -2.95
C VAL A 33 1.88 -5.57 -1.58
N PHE A 34 2.76 -6.58 -1.47
CA PHE A 34 3.33 -6.99 -0.17
C PHE A 34 4.09 -5.85 0.49
N ASN A 35 4.94 -5.16 -0.27
CA ASN A 35 5.72 -4.02 0.21
C ASN A 35 4.82 -2.92 0.73
N PHE A 36 3.79 -2.54 -0.03
CA PHE A 36 2.84 -1.50 0.38
C PHE A 36 2.06 -1.90 1.64
N VAL A 37 1.51 -3.11 1.68
CA VAL A 37 0.75 -3.65 2.82
C VAL A 37 1.63 -3.76 4.07
N SER A 38 2.86 -4.25 3.92
CA SER A 38 3.84 -4.36 5.00
C SER A 38 4.17 -2.99 5.57
N THR A 39 4.52 -2.03 4.70
CA THR A 39 4.84 -0.66 5.12
C THR A 39 3.66 0.00 5.83
N ALA A 40 2.43 -0.17 5.32
CA ALA A 40 1.22 0.38 5.93
C ALA A 40 0.99 -0.17 7.35
N TYR A 41 1.12 -1.48 7.51
CA TYR A 41 0.97 -2.12 8.82
C TYR A 41 2.08 -1.70 9.79
N HIS A 42 3.34 -1.66 9.35
CA HIS A 42 4.45 -1.20 10.18
C HIS A 42 4.30 0.28 10.57
N LEU A 43 3.82 1.14 9.68
CA LEU A 43 3.52 2.53 10.01
C LEU A 43 2.46 2.60 11.11
N HIS A 44 1.39 1.82 10.98
CA HIS A 44 0.33 1.76 11.99
C HIS A 44 0.87 1.36 13.37
N GLU A 45 1.61 0.25 13.45
CA GLU A 45 2.17 -0.25 14.71
C GLU A 45 3.20 0.71 15.31
N TRP A 46 4.01 1.36 14.48
CA TRP A 46 4.96 2.33 14.98
C TRP A 46 4.27 3.58 15.51
N ILE A 47 3.24 4.10 14.82
CA ILE A 47 2.51 5.25 15.35
C ILE A 47 1.91 4.91 16.72
N LYS A 48 1.39 3.70 16.94
CA LYS A 48 0.88 3.25 18.25
C LYS A 48 1.94 3.26 19.35
N SER A 49 3.18 2.91 19.03
CA SER A 49 4.29 2.84 20.00
C SER A 49 5.11 4.13 20.11
N ALA A 50 5.01 5.03 19.14
CA ALA A 50 5.78 6.26 19.09
C ALA A 50 5.22 7.33 20.04
N PRO A 51 6.07 8.26 20.56
CA PRO A 51 5.63 9.37 21.41
C PRO A 51 4.54 10.25 20.78
N ILE A 52 4.44 10.28 19.45
CA ILE A 52 3.38 11.01 18.72
C ILE A 52 1.97 10.54 19.12
N HIS A 53 1.78 9.29 19.54
CA HIS A 53 0.50 8.79 20.04
C HIS A 53 0.06 9.44 21.35
N SER A 54 0.98 10.09 22.07
CA SER A 54 0.64 10.87 23.27
C SER A 54 -0.11 12.17 22.90
N SER A 55 0.08 12.68 21.67
CA SER A 55 -0.63 13.86 21.16
C SER A 55 -2.09 13.54 20.82
N GLN A 56 -2.98 14.52 20.93
CA GLN A 56 -4.40 14.35 20.58
C GLN A 56 -4.57 13.96 19.09
N GLN A 57 -3.73 14.52 18.23
CA GLN A 57 -3.68 14.23 16.79
C GLN A 57 -3.29 12.78 16.54
N GLY A 58 -2.23 12.28 17.21
CA GLY A 58 -1.80 10.89 17.13
C GLY A 58 -2.86 9.90 17.62
N LYS A 59 -3.54 10.20 18.74
CA LYS A 59 -4.66 9.38 19.24
C LYS A 59 -5.80 9.29 18.24
N ARG A 60 -6.17 10.42 17.61
CA ARG A 60 -7.22 10.47 16.57
C ARG A 60 -6.83 9.66 15.34
N LEU A 61 -5.58 9.76 14.90
CA LEU A 61 -5.06 8.97 13.78
C LEU A 61 -5.14 7.47 14.06
N VAL A 62 -4.62 7.01 15.20
CA VAL A 62 -4.69 5.59 15.58
C VAL A 62 -6.12 5.12 15.68
N LYS A 63 -7.00 5.90 16.34
CA LYS A 63 -8.42 5.55 16.45
C LYS A 63 -9.10 5.41 15.09
N ARG A 64 -8.81 6.32 14.15
CA ARG A 64 -9.30 6.23 12.76
C ARG A 64 -8.78 4.96 12.09
N ALA A 65 -7.47 4.73 12.11
CA ALA A 65 -6.84 3.59 11.46
C ALA A 65 -7.34 2.23 12.00
N VAL A 66 -7.64 2.14 13.30
CA VAL A 66 -8.21 0.93 13.92
C VAL A 66 -9.64 0.65 13.43
N GLY A 67 -10.40 1.69 13.08
CA GLY A 67 -11.76 1.57 12.57
C GLY A 67 -11.85 1.11 11.12
N GLU A 68 -10.73 1.11 10.38
CA GLU A 68 -10.69 0.81 8.96
C GLU A 68 -10.32 -0.67 8.72
N ASP A 69 -11.17 -1.38 7.99
CA ASP A 69 -10.97 -2.81 7.67
C ASP A 69 -9.66 -3.06 6.89
N CYS A 70 -9.19 -2.07 6.11
CA CYS A 70 -7.98 -2.21 5.30
C CYS A 70 -6.71 -2.43 6.14
N ILE A 71 -6.59 -1.80 7.32
CA ILE A 71 -5.44 -1.99 8.21
C ILE A 71 -5.48 -3.37 8.87
N LYS A 72 -6.68 -3.86 9.22
CA LYS A 72 -6.87 -5.23 9.72
C LYS A 72 -6.47 -6.25 8.66
N LEU A 73 -6.85 -6.05 7.40
CA LEU A 73 -6.45 -6.90 6.29
C LEU A 73 -4.93 -6.89 6.09
N CYS A 74 -4.28 -5.71 6.21
CA CYS A 74 -2.83 -5.62 6.15
C CYS A 74 -2.17 -6.48 7.23
N ARG A 75 -2.61 -6.37 8.49
CA ARG A 75 -2.13 -7.22 9.59
C ARG A 75 -2.34 -8.71 9.29
N ASP A 76 -3.53 -9.09 8.81
CA ASP A 76 -3.87 -10.48 8.58
C ASP A 76 -3.02 -11.10 7.45
N ILE A 77 -2.63 -10.31 6.43
CA ILE A 77 -1.66 -10.73 5.41
C ILE A 77 -0.27 -10.90 6.02
N ILE A 78 0.24 -9.89 6.75
CA ILE A 78 1.61 -9.91 7.30
C ILE A 78 1.79 -10.99 8.36
N THR A 79 0.74 -11.31 9.11
CA THR A 79 0.75 -12.39 10.12
C THR A 79 0.37 -13.76 9.53
N ALA A 80 0.31 -13.89 8.21
CA ALA A 80 -0.05 -15.11 7.48
C ALA A 80 -1.41 -15.72 7.87
N LYS A 81 -2.32 -14.93 8.47
CA LYS A 81 -3.70 -15.35 8.77
C LYS A 81 -4.57 -15.41 7.52
N LYS A 82 -4.24 -14.63 6.50
CA LYS A 82 -4.88 -14.67 5.19
C LYS A 82 -3.84 -14.69 4.08
N THR A 83 -4.02 -15.62 3.15
CA THR A 83 -3.32 -15.60 1.87
C THR A 83 -3.96 -14.57 0.94
N TYR A 84 -3.20 -14.07 -0.02
CA TYR A 84 -3.73 -13.20 -1.06
C TYR A 84 -3.25 -13.61 -2.45
N LYS A 85 -3.96 -13.14 -3.47
CA LYS A 85 -3.63 -13.30 -4.89
C LYS A 85 -3.84 -11.99 -5.63
N ILE A 86 -3.07 -11.78 -6.68
CA ILE A 86 -3.26 -10.70 -7.65
C ILE A 86 -3.64 -11.34 -8.98
N MET A 87 -4.78 -10.94 -9.53
CA MET A 87 -5.18 -11.33 -10.87
C MET A 87 -5.17 -10.10 -11.76
N ILE A 88 -4.62 -10.25 -12.95
CA ILE A 88 -4.55 -9.22 -13.98
C ILE A 88 -5.16 -9.82 -15.23
N ASP A 89 -6.28 -9.26 -15.67
CA ASP A 89 -6.90 -9.60 -16.93
C ASP A 89 -6.46 -8.57 -17.97
N ASP A 90 -5.64 -9.01 -18.93
CA ASP A 90 -5.21 -8.21 -20.07
C ASP A 90 -5.56 -8.98 -21.35
N PRO A 91 -6.64 -8.60 -22.06
CA PRO A 91 -7.08 -9.30 -23.26
C PRO A 91 -6.08 -9.20 -24.42
N ARG A 92 -5.04 -8.37 -24.29
CA ARG A 92 -3.98 -8.18 -25.29
C ARG A 92 -2.68 -8.89 -24.93
N ALA A 93 -2.61 -9.54 -23.76
CA ALA A 93 -1.43 -10.27 -23.34
C ALA A 93 -1.23 -11.51 -24.23
N GLN A 94 -0.18 -11.49 -25.03
CA GLN A 94 0.24 -12.64 -25.83
C GLN A 94 1.26 -13.51 -25.10
N ASN A 95 1.96 -12.94 -24.10
CA ASN A 95 2.99 -13.60 -23.31
C ASN A 95 2.92 -13.10 -21.86
N GLU A 96 3.54 -13.83 -20.94
CA GLU A 96 3.73 -13.37 -19.57
C GLU A 96 4.53 -12.04 -19.53
N PRO A 97 4.18 -11.10 -18.65
CA PRO A 97 4.93 -9.87 -18.50
C PRO A 97 6.36 -10.14 -18.00
N ASP A 98 7.36 -9.48 -18.61
CA ASP A 98 8.71 -9.45 -18.06
C ASP A 98 8.72 -8.55 -16.80
N TYR A 99 8.65 -9.20 -15.63
CA TYR A 99 8.62 -8.52 -14.34
C TYR A 99 9.96 -7.87 -13.96
N THR A 100 11.06 -8.19 -14.65
CA THR A 100 12.39 -7.60 -14.40
C THR A 100 12.54 -6.21 -15.01
N LYS A 101 11.71 -5.87 -16.01
CA LYS A 101 11.77 -4.58 -16.72
C LYS A 101 10.62 -3.68 -16.32
N LYS A 102 10.89 -2.38 -16.14
CA LYS A 102 9.84 -1.39 -15.93
C LYS A 102 8.87 -1.40 -17.14
N PRO A 103 7.54 -1.37 -16.92
CA PRO A 103 6.60 -1.37 -18.02
C PRO A 103 6.67 -0.05 -18.80
N ARG A 104 6.39 -0.10 -20.11
CA ARG A 104 6.37 1.10 -20.98
C ARG A 104 5.22 2.03 -20.65
N VAL A 105 4.07 1.45 -20.31
CA VAL A 105 2.85 2.14 -19.90
C VAL A 105 2.54 1.69 -18.49
N MET A 106 2.21 2.63 -17.61
CA MET A 106 1.92 2.33 -16.22
C MET A 106 0.64 1.51 -16.10
N ASP A 107 0.60 0.59 -15.15
CA ASP A 107 -0.59 -0.22 -14.91
C ASP A 107 -1.81 0.62 -14.52
N ARG A 108 -1.59 1.76 -13.83
CA ARG A 108 -2.62 2.78 -13.55
C ARG A 108 -3.27 3.34 -14.81
N GLU A 109 -2.47 3.63 -15.84
CA GLU A 109 -2.99 4.17 -17.10
C GLU A 109 -3.82 3.10 -17.84
N HIS A 110 -3.39 1.85 -17.79
CA HIS A 110 -4.19 0.75 -18.34
C HIS A 110 -5.51 0.55 -17.58
N TYR A 111 -5.48 0.68 -16.26
CA TYR A 111 -6.67 0.61 -15.41
C TYR A 111 -7.67 1.72 -15.76
N GLU A 112 -7.22 2.97 -15.81
CA GLU A 112 -8.09 4.13 -16.10
C GLU A 112 -8.71 4.08 -17.50
N LYS A 113 -7.99 3.48 -18.46
CA LYS A 113 -8.48 3.27 -19.84
C LYS A 113 -9.32 2.01 -20.02
N GLY A 114 -9.54 1.22 -18.97
CA GLY A 114 -10.24 -0.07 -19.05
C GLY A 114 -9.52 -1.11 -19.92
N HIS A 115 -8.23 -0.93 -20.14
CA HIS A 115 -7.40 -1.80 -20.97
C HIS A 115 -6.94 -3.07 -20.25
N LYS A 116 -6.83 -3.00 -18.92
CA LYS A 116 -6.51 -4.11 -18.03
C LYS A 116 -7.40 -4.02 -16.81
N HIS A 117 -7.84 -5.16 -16.31
CA HIS A 117 -8.58 -5.25 -15.05
C HIS A 117 -7.72 -5.93 -14.00
N TYR A 118 -7.75 -5.40 -12.78
CA TYR A 118 -6.92 -5.88 -11.69
C TYR A 118 -7.81 -6.27 -10.53
N LYS A 119 -7.53 -7.44 -9.94
CA LYS A 119 -8.20 -7.91 -8.74
C LYS A 119 -7.17 -8.23 -7.68
N PHE A 120 -7.38 -7.68 -6.49
CA PHE A 120 -6.67 -8.04 -5.29
C PHE A 120 -7.56 -8.90 -4.41
N ILE A 121 -7.24 -10.19 -4.31
CA ILE A 121 -8.08 -11.18 -3.64
C ILE A 121 -7.43 -11.55 -2.31
N ILE A 122 -8.14 -11.37 -1.20
CA ILE A 122 -7.65 -11.67 0.16
C ILE A 122 -8.60 -12.68 0.80
N GLY A 123 -8.15 -13.94 0.93
CA GLY A 123 -9.05 -15.06 1.21
C GLY A 123 -10.11 -15.16 0.11
N ASP A 124 -11.39 -15.05 0.47
CA ASP A 124 -12.53 -15.16 -0.45
C ASP A 124 -13.12 -13.81 -0.88
N LYS A 125 -12.48 -12.69 -0.51
CA LYS A 125 -12.96 -11.34 -0.84
C LYS A 125 -12.11 -10.72 -1.94
N GLU A 126 -12.78 -10.14 -2.93
CA GLU A 126 -12.15 -9.38 -4.01
C GLU A 126 -12.14 -7.88 -3.67
N TYR A 127 -11.04 -7.21 -4.01
CA TYR A 127 -10.83 -5.79 -3.86
C TYR A 127 -10.21 -5.23 -5.15
N ASP A 128 -10.45 -3.96 -5.43
CA ASP A 128 -9.67 -3.21 -6.41
C ASP A 128 -8.34 -2.76 -5.77
N PRO A 129 -7.16 -3.08 -6.34
CA PRO A 129 -5.88 -2.71 -5.74
C PRO A 129 -5.63 -1.20 -5.69
N PHE A 130 -6.18 -0.43 -6.64
CA PHE A 130 -6.07 1.03 -6.66
C PHE A 130 -6.97 1.65 -5.58
N GLU A 131 -8.21 1.19 -5.44
CA GLU A 131 -9.08 1.66 -4.35
C GLU A 131 -8.55 1.24 -2.97
N PHE A 132 -7.99 0.04 -2.85
CA PHE A 132 -7.40 -0.46 -1.61
C PHE A 132 -6.23 0.42 -1.17
N LYS A 133 -5.31 0.76 -2.09
CA LYS A 133 -4.16 1.62 -1.76
C LYS A 133 -4.57 3.06 -1.46
N GLU A 134 -5.59 3.60 -2.13
CA GLU A 134 -6.15 4.92 -1.80
C GLU A 134 -6.75 4.94 -0.39
N SER A 135 -7.53 3.92 -0.04
CA SER A 135 -8.16 3.80 1.27
C SER A 135 -7.12 3.88 2.39
N ILE A 136 -5.99 3.19 2.24
CA ILE A 136 -4.87 3.25 3.19
C ILE A 136 -4.21 4.63 3.20
N MET A 137 -3.91 5.21 2.04
CA MET A 137 -3.26 6.52 1.99
C MET A 137 -4.12 7.64 2.58
N ASN A 138 -5.45 7.57 2.44
CA ASN A 138 -6.40 8.54 2.96
C ASN A 138 -6.47 8.56 4.50
N ILE A 139 -5.99 7.49 5.17
CA ILE A 139 -5.82 7.46 6.62
C ILE A 139 -4.67 8.38 7.04
N TYR A 140 -3.53 8.29 6.34
CA TYR A 140 -2.27 8.89 6.79
C TYR A 140 -1.98 10.26 6.16
N LYS A 141 -2.33 10.50 4.90
CA LYS A 141 -2.05 11.76 4.17
C LYS A 141 -2.37 13.02 5.00
N PRO A 142 -3.57 13.17 5.61
CA PRO A 142 -3.92 14.39 6.34
C PRO A 142 -3.01 14.70 7.53
N TYR A 143 -2.39 13.67 8.12
CA TYR A 143 -1.60 13.83 9.34
C TYR A 143 -0.13 14.11 9.07
N PHE A 144 0.38 13.70 7.91
CA PHE A 144 1.77 13.94 7.50
C PHE A 144 1.93 15.10 6.50
N GLN A 145 0.81 15.68 6.02
CA GLN A 145 0.80 16.89 5.20
C GLN A 145 0.94 18.18 6.00
N ILE A 146 0.75 18.15 7.33
CA ILE A 146 0.97 19.29 8.20
C ILE A 146 2.49 19.49 8.34
N LYS A 147 3.01 20.52 7.67
CA LYS A 147 4.35 21.08 7.91
C LYS A 147 4.27 22.14 8.99
#